data_AF-A0A7G6VZU2-F1
#
_entry.id   AF-A0A7G6VZU2-F1
#
_cell.length_a   1.000
_cell.length_b   1.000
_cell.length_c   1.000
_cell.angle_alpha   90.00
_cell.angle_beta   90.00
_cell.angle_gamma   90.00
#
_symmetry.space_group_name_H-M   'P 1'
#
loop_
_entity.id
_entity.type
_entity.pdbx_description
1 polymer ?
#
loop_
_entity_poly.entity_id
_entity_poly.type
_entity_poly.pdbx_seq_one_letter_code
_entity_poly.pdbx_strand_id
1 'polypeptide(L)' 'MRAKVAQSTSTLAGQVDSGTFAPIPLYRQIEAHMLAATRLQGSYTTLQVMVKGTSDTARLWVYVCDDRPIAGCDPFY' A
#
# COMPACT_ATOMS: atom_id res chain seq x y z
N MET A 1 15.07 -32.86 -12.41
CA MET A 1 15.45 -31.53 -12.95
C MET A 1 14.16 -30.83 -13.39
N ARG A 2 13.74 -29.71 -12.78
CA ARG A 2 12.58 -28.94 -13.26
C ARG A 2 13.05 -28.09 -14.45
N ALA A 3 12.50 -28.32 -15.64
CA ALA A 3 12.74 -27.46 -16.78
C ALA A 3 12.10 -26.08 -16.53
N LYS A 4 12.87 -24.99 -16.67
CA LYS A 4 12.33 -23.63 -16.65
C LYS A 4 11.63 -23.38 -17.99
N VAL A 5 10.32 -23.19 -17.95
CA VAL A 5 9.54 -22.69 -19.09
C VAL A 5 9.67 -21.17 -19.12
N ALA A 6 10.02 -20.60 -20.28
CA ALA A 6 10.05 -19.16 -20.46
C ALA A 6 8.62 -18.59 -20.38
N GLN A 7 8.41 -17.53 -19.61
CA GLN A 7 7.13 -16.85 -19.47
C GLN A 7 7.18 -15.49 -20.14
N SER A 8 6.09 -15.11 -20.82
CA SER A 8 5.96 -13.75 -21.36
C SER A 8 5.84 -12.73 -20.22
N THR A 9 6.28 -11.49 -20.47
CA THR A 9 6.10 -10.37 -19.53
C THR A 9 4.63 -10.14 -19.19
N SER A 10 3.72 -10.33 -20.14
CA SER A 10 2.27 -10.23 -19.90
C SER A 10 1.76 -11.29 -18.93
N THR A 11 2.29 -12.52 -18.99
CA THR A 11 1.94 -13.59 -18.06
C THR A 11 2.43 -13.25 -16.64
N LEU A 12 3.65 -12.75 -16.52
CA LEU A 12 4.20 -12.29 -15.24
C LEU A 12 3.42 -11.10 -14.66
N ALA A 13 3.02 -10.15 -15.50
CA ALA A 13 2.16 -9.03 -15.10
C ALA A 13 0.82 -9.53 -14.54
N GLY A 14 0.16 -10.49 -15.21
CA GLY A 14 -1.09 -11.08 -14.70
C GLY A 14 -0.93 -11.80 -13.36
N GLN A 15 0.25 -12.37 -13.07
CA GLN A 15 0.54 -12.95 -11.76
C GLN A 15 0.68 -11.87 -10.67
N VAL A 16 1.33 -10.74 -11.00
CA VAL A 16 1.43 -9.58 -10.09
C VAL A 16 0.03 -9.00 -9.82
N ASP A 17 -0.80 -8.87 -10.86
CA ASP A 17 -2.18 -8.40 -10.72
C ASP A 17 -2.96 -9.34 -9.77
N SER A 18 -2.96 -10.64 -10.05
CA SER A 18 -3.63 -11.63 -9.19
C SER A 18 -3.14 -11.59 -7.74
N GLY A 19 -1.83 -11.43 -7.51
CA GLY A 19 -1.25 -11.29 -6.18
C GLY A 19 -1.66 -10.00 -5.47
N THR A 20 -1.89 -8.93 -6.24
CA THR A 20 -2.31 -7.61 -5.73
C THR A 20 -3.79 -7.60 -5.33
N PHE A 21 -4.65 -8.32 -6.07
CA PHE A 21 -6.07 -8.42 -5.77
C PHE A 21 -6.40 -9.42 -4.64
N ALA A 22 -5.60 -10.48 -4.49
CA ALA A 22 -5.82 -11.50 -3.46
C ALA A 22 -6.01 -10.95 -2.02
N PRO A 23 -5.22 -9.95 -1.54
CA PRO A 23 -5.35 -9.43 -0.18
C PRO A 23 -6.44 -8.37 0.03
N ILE A 24 -7.29 -8.05 -0.96
CA ILE A 24 -8.34 -7.02 -0.79
C ILE A 24 -9.18 -7.17 0.48
N PRO A 25 -9.62 -8.38 0.89
CA PRO A 25 -10.39 -8.52 2.13
C PRO A 25 -9.64 -8.04 3.38
N LEU A 26 -8.33 -8.31 3.47
CA LEU A 26 -7.48 -7.84 4.56
C LEU A 26 -7.26 -6.32 4.49
N TYR A 27 -7.04 -5.80 3.28
CA TYR A 27 -6.92 -4.35 3.06
C TYR A 27 -8.15 -3.61 3.60
N ARG A 28 -9.36 -4.11 3.36
CA ARG A 28 -10.60 -3.48 3.87
C ARG A 28 -10.72 -3.50 5.39
N GLN A 29 -10.23 -4.55 6.05
CA GLN A 29 -10.20 -4.59 7.52
C GLN A 29 -9.19 -3.59 8.09
N ILE A 30 -8.01 -3.48 7.48
CA ILE A 30 -6.98 -2.49 7.87
C ILE A 30 -7.50 -1.07 7.62
N GLU A 31 -8.12 -0.82 6.47
CA GLU A 31 -8.72 0.47 6.13
C GLU A 31 -9.79 0.89 7.16
N ALA A 32 -10.71 -0.01 7.51
CA ALA A 32 -11.73 0.27 8.52
C ALA A 32 -11.12 0.55 9.90
N HIS A 33 -10.08 -0.21 10.30
CA HIS A 33 -9.37 0.03 11.55
C HIS A 33 -8.67 1.39 11.56
N MET A 34 -7.98 1.76 10.48
CA MET A 34 -7.31 3.05 10.36
C MET A 34 -8.29 4.22 10.37
N LEU A 35 -9.45 4.09 9.72
CA LEU A 35 -10.46 5.15 9.73
C LEU A 35 -11.16 5.32 11.09
N ALA A 36 -11.14 4.29 11.93
CA ALA A 36 -11.64 4.35 13.30
C ALA A 36 -10.58 4.87 14.31
N ALA A 37 -9.32 5.02 13.89
CA ALA A 37 -8.24 5.48 14.74
C ALA A 37 -8.47 6.93 15.20
N THR A 38 -8.22 7.20 16.48
CA THR A 38 -8.25 8.56 17.01
C THR A 38 -7.05 9.38 16.54
N ARG A 39 -5.97 8.71 16.13
CA ARG A 39 -4.72 9.34 15.69
C ARG A 39 -4.06 8.55 14.56
N LEU A 40 -3.61 9.27 13.52
CA LEU A 40 -2.86 8.70 12.40
C LEU A 40 -1.59 9.52 12.15
N GLN A 41 -0.47 8.84 11.91
CA GLN A 41 0.74 9.46 11.37
C GLN A 41 0.85 9.11 9.90
N GLY A 42 0.82 10.12 9.03
CA GLY A 42 0.92 9.96 7.59
C GLY A 42 2.28 10.42 7.06
N SER A 43 2.82 9.68 6.10
CA SER A 43 3.86 10.16 5.20
C SER A 43 3.43 9.94 3.75
N TYR A 44 4.08 10.62 2.82
CA TYR A 44 3.88 10.35 1.40
C TYR A 44 5.21 10.34 0.66
N THR A 45 5.26 9.56 -0.41
CA THR A 45 6.36 9.54 -1.37
C THR A 45 5.84 9.93 -2.75
N THR A 46 6.52 10.88 -3.38
CA THR A 46 6.20 11.30 -4.75
C THR A 46 6.72 10.27 -5.75
N LEU A 47 5.90 9.86 -6.71
CA LEU A 47 6.22 8.87 -7.74
C LEU A 47 5.81 9.39 -9.11
N GLN A 48 6.44 8.90 -10.17
CA GLN A 48 5.98 9.11 -11.55
C GLN A 48 5.14 7.91 -11.97
N VAL A 49 3.94 8.17 -12.50
CA VAL A 49 3.03 7.16 -13.03
C VAL A 49 2.83 7.35 -14.51
N MET A 50 2.70 6.25 -15.24
CA MET A 50 2.43 6.29 -16.67
C MET A 50 0.95 6.58 -16.90
N VAL A 51 0.67 7.63 -17.65
CA VAL A 51 -0.65 7.95 -18.20
C VAL A 51 -0.52 7.80 -19.72
N LYS A 52 -1.61 7.59 -20.47
CA LYS A 52 -1.54 7.26 -21.91
C LYS A 52 -0.57 8.16 -22.70
N GLY A 53 0.62 7.63 -23.02
CA GLY A 53 1.68 8.32 -23.76
C GLY A 53 2.45 9.42 -23.01
N THR A 54 2.21 9.60 -21.70
CA THR A 54 2.85 10.62 -20.87
C THR A 54 3.15 10.08 -19.46
N SER A 55 3.79 10.90 -18.62
CA SER A 55 3.92 10.64 -17.19
C SER A 55 3.18 11.71 -16.39
N ASP A 56 2.65 11.31 -15.25
CA ASP A 56 2.07 12.22 -14.26
C ASP A 56 2.70 11.98 -12.89
N THR A 57 2.63 12.98 -12.02
CA THR A 57 3.15 12.89 -10.65
C THR A 57 2.08 12.38 -9.71
N ALA A 58 2.29 11.19 -9.14
CA ALA A 58 1.45 10.61 -8.11
C ALA A 58 2.07 10.76 -6.71
N ARG A 59 1.25 10.56 -5.68
CA ARG A 59 1.69 10.43 -4.29
C ARG A 59 1.21 9.10 -3.74
N LEU A 60 2.15 8.31 -3.22
CA LEU A 60 1.86 7.13 -2.43
C LEU A 60 1.86 7.51 -0.96
N TRP A 61 0.74 7.32 -0.28
CA TRP A 61 0.57 7.61 1.14
C TRP A 61 0.79 6.35 1.96
N VAL A 62 1.45 6.49 3.10
CA VAL A 62 1.58 5.45 4.13
C VAL A 62 1.10 6.04 5.44
N TYR A 63 0.29 5.27 6.15
CA TYR A 63 -0.24 5.65 7.46
C TYR A 63 0.20 4.66 8.51
N VAL A 64 0.35 5.14 9.74
CA VAL A 64 0.53 4.33 10.94
C VAL A 64 -0.54 4.77 11.94
N CYS A 65 -1.29 3.78 12.42
CA CYS A 65 -2.13 3.92 13.62
C CYS A 65 -1.28 3.45 14.79
N ASP A 66 -0.76 4.39 15.58
CA ASP A 66 -0.09 4.09 16.84
C ASP A 66 -0.91 4.70 17.98
N ASP A 67 -1.57 3.82 18.73
CA ASP A 67 -2.37 4.18 19.91
C ASP A 67 -1.50 4.39 21.15
N ARG A 68 -0.17 4.18 21.05
CA ARG A 68 0.74 4.35 22.18
C ARG A 68 1.08 5.82 22.41
N PRO A 69 1.38 6.22 23.66
CA PRO A 69 1.88 7.55 23.94
C PRO A 69 3.16 7.84 23.15
N ILE A 70 3.15 8.89 22.32
CA ILE A 70 4.38 9.36 21.68
C ILE A 70 5.30 9.87 22.79
N ALA A 71 6.45 9.22 22.97
CA ALA A 71 7.48 9.61 23.93
C ALA A 71 7.01 9.70 25.41
N GLY A 72 6.14 8.79 25.86
CA GLY A 72 5.95 8.53 27.30
C GLY A 72 5.27 9.62 28.13
N CYS A 73 4.60 10.58 27.51
CA CYS A 73 3.71 11.49 28.22
C CYS A 73 2.41 11.55 27.42
N ASP A 74 1.43 10.77 27.84
CA ASP A 74 0.05 11.02 27.45
C ASP A 74 -0.63 11.81 28.57
N PRO A 75 -0.70 13.13 28.42
CA PRO A 75 -1.83 13.87 28.91
C PRO A 75 -2.55 14.42 27.68
N PHE A 76 -3.86 14.26 27.68
CA PHE A 76 -4.80 15.07 26.92
C PHE A 76 -4.19 16.41 26.49
N TYR A 77 -4.05 16.63 25.17
CA TYR A 77 -4.05 17.99 24.63
C TYR A 77 -5.43 18.60 24.85
#